data_AF-A0ABD1SLQ1-F1
#
_entry.id   AF-A0ABD1SLQ1-F1
#
_cell.length_a   1.000
_cell.length_b   1.000
_cell.length_c   1.000
_cell.angle_alpha   90.00
_cell.angle_beta   90.00
_cell.angle_gamma   90.00
#
_symmetry.space_group_name_H-M   'P 1'
#
loop_
_entity.id
_entity.type
_entity.pdbx_description
1 polymer ?
#
loop_
_entity_poly.entity_id
_entity_poly.type
_entity_poly.pdbx_seq_one_letter_code
_entity_poly.pdbx_strand_id
1 'polypeptide(L)'
;MALPHGGEKSTELLNAQAHVWNHIFNFINSMSLKCAVQLGILDIIHKYDKPMTLAELVEALPTNKAKAQSVPRLMRILIHLEFFMKAKISKGEEETGYWITPASRLLLKDEPLSVTLFLLAMLDPVLTKPWHHLSAWFENENSTPFDIVHGRRLWAHAGQEPRLNFYIYKYDLFSMSPLSLIRLAPKSQLFTPINHKILALYSSFISISLQISLSIYSTKGRFKTPAKFPFFLPVFDPNKKP
;
A
#
# COMPACT_ATOMS: atom_id res chain seq x y z
N MET A 1 -1.23 54.28 0.58
CA MET A 1 -0.90 52.93 1.09
C MET A 1 -0.19 52.20 -0.02
N ALA A 2 1.15 52.12 0.02
CA ALA A 2 1.94 51.50 -1.04
C ALA A 2 1.86 49.97 -0.89
N LEU A 3 1.56 49.26 -1.98
CA LEU A 3 1.56 47.80 -2.03
C LEU A 3 3.01 47.29 -1.93
N PRO A 4 3.37 46.47 -0.94
CA PRO A 4 4.65 45.81 -0.96
C PRO A 4 4.59 44.56 -1.86
N HIS A 5 5.67 44.33 -2.59
CA HIS A 5 6.17 43.02 -3.05
C HIS A 5 5.43 42.26 -4.18
N GLY A 6 5.66 42.69 -5.43
CA GLY A 6 5.36 41.86 -6.61
C GLY A 6 6.21 40.58 -6.73
N GLY A 7 7.43 40.55 -6.16
CA GLY A 7 8.33 39.39 -6.21
C GLY A 7 8.00 38.28 -5.18
N GLU A 8 7.60 38.67 -3.97
CA GLU A 8 7.24 37.73 -2.90
C GLU A 8 5.91 37.02 -3.22
N LYS A 9 4.92 37.78 -3.68
CA LYS A 9 3.63 37.26 -4.16
C LYS A 9 3.76 36.29 -5.35
N SER A 10 4.72 36.52 -6.25
CA SER A 10 5.00 35.61 -7.38
C SER A 10 5.59 34.27 -6.89
N THR A 11 6.50 34.32 -5.93
CA THR A 11 7.13 33.13 -5.35
C THR A 11 6.11 32.29 -4.55
N GLU A 12 5.23 32.94 -3.78
CA GLU A 12 4.13 32.28 -3.07
C GLU A 12 3.18 31.55 -4.03
N LEU A 13 2.80 32.19 -5.14
CA LEU A 13 1.93 31.57 -6.14
C LEU A 13 2.58 30.35 -6.80
N LEU A 14 3.87 30.41 -7.13
CA LEU A 14 4.61 29.27 -7.69
C LEU A 14 4.67 28.10 -6.71
N ASN A 15 4.93 28.37 -5.43
CA ASN A 15 4.93 27.35 -4.38
C ASN A 15 3.54 26.72 -4.20
N ALA A 16 2.49 27.52 -4.20
CA ALA A 16 1.11 27.04 -4.12
C ALA A 16 0.76 26.16 -5.33
N GLN A 17 1.16 26.56 -6.55
CA GLN A 17 0.95 25.77 -7.76
C GLN A 17 1.69 24.43 -7.70
N ALA A 18 2.97 24.43 -7.30
CA ALA A 18 3.74 23.20 -7.13
C ALA A 18 3.09 22.28 -6.10
N HIS A 19 2.60 22.84 -4.99
CA HIS A 19 1.89 22.08 -3.96
C HIS A 19 0.63 21.39 -4.51
N VAL A 20 -0.22 22.13 -5.24
CA VAL A 20 -1.43 21.57 -5.87
C VAL A 20 -1.09 20.50 -6.89
N TRP A 21 -0.10 20.73 -7.76
CA TRP A 21 0.32 19.76 -8.77
C TRP A 21 0.89 18.48 -8.15
N ASN A 22 1.69 18.60 -7.10
CA ASN A 22 2.19 17.43 -6.36
C ASN A 22 1.04 16.58 -5.83
N HIS A 23 -0.02 17.19 -5.31
CA HIS A 23 -1.22 16.47 -4.87
C HIS A 23 -2.00 15.84 -6.03
N ILE A 24 -2.22 16.57 -7.13
CA ILE A 24 -2.91 16.04 -8.33
C ILE A 24 -2.18 14.82 -8.89
N PHE A 25 -0.85 14.85 -8.97
CA PHE A 25 -0.07 13.79 -9.61
C PHE A 25 0.39 12.69 -8.65
N ASN A 26 0.13 12.79 -7.33
CA ASN A 26 0.65 11.83 -6.36
C ASN A 26 0.14 10.39 -6.59
N PHE A 27 -1.03 10.21 -7.20
CA PHE A 27 -1.52 8.87 -7.54
C PHE A 27 -0.60 8.14 -8.54
N ILE A 28 0.10 8.87 -9.41
CA ILE A 28 1.06 8.32 -10.36
C ILE A 28 2.21 7.64 -9.61
N ASN A 29 2.64 8.19 -8.47
CA ASN A 29 3.68 7.59 -7.64
C ASN A 29 3.24 6.22 -7.12
N SER A 30 2.02 6.14 -6.58
CA SER A 30 1.42 4.90 -6.08
C SER A 30 1.26 3.86 -7.19
N MET A 31 0.76 4.27 -8.36
CA MET A 31 0.56 3.37 -9.50
C MET A 31 1.87 2.92 -10.14
N SER A 32 2.90 3.78 -10.14
CA SER A 32 4.25 3.41 -10.60
C SER A 32 4.86 2.34 -9.70
N LEU A 33 4.69 2.46 -8.38
CA LEU A 33 5.15 1.45 -7.43
C LEU A 33 4.39 0.12 -7.60
N LYS A 34 3.06 0.17 -7.75
CA LYS A 34 2.23 -1.00 -8.08
C LYS A 34 2.75 -1.70 -9.34
N CYS A 35 3.02 -0.92 -10.40
CA CYS A 35 3.56 -1.43 -11.66
C CYS A 35 4.90 -2.13 -11.46
N ALA A 36 5.82 -1.55 -10.68
CA ALA A 36 7.12 -2.16 -10.39
C ALA A 36 7.00 -3.52 -9.70
N VAL A 37 6.07 -3.63 -8.74
CA VAL A 37 5.75 -4.89 -8.06
C VAL A 37 5.15 -5.91 -9.02
N GLN A 38 4.17 -5.50 -9.83
CA GLN A 38 3.50 -6.39 -10.79
C GLN A 38 4.44 -6.90 -11.88
N LEU A 39 5.37 -6.07 -12.34
CA LEU A 39 6.42 -6.44 -13.29
C LEU A 39 7.54 -7.27 -12.65
N GLY A 40 7.58 -7.40 -11.32
CA GLY A 40 8.61 -8.12 -10.60
C GLY A 40 9.98 -7.43 -10.61
N ILE A 41 10.04 -6.12 -10.91
CA ILE A 41 11.31 -5.36 -10.99
C ILE A 41 12.10 -5.48 -9.68
N LEU A 42 11.41 -5.40 -8.54
CA LEU A 42 12.04 -5.47 -7.22
C LEU A 42 12.72 -6.83 -7.02
N ASP A 43 12.01 -7.92 -7.32
CA ASP A 43 12.54 -9.28 -7.17
C ASP A 43 13.69 -9.54 -8.16
N ILE A 44 13.57 -9.04 -9.41
CA ILE A 44 14.59 -9.18 -10.46
C ILE A 44 15.90 -8.53 -10.02
N ILE A 45 15.86 -7.27 -9.60
CA ILE A 45 17.06 -6.55 -9.15
C ILE A 45 17.61 -7.18 -7.87
N HIS A 46 16.75 -7.59 -6.94
CA HIS A 46 17.20 -8.22 -5.70
C HIS A 46 17.94 -9.54 -5.93
N LYS A 47 17.40 -10.42 -6.79
CA LYS A 47 17.98 -11.73 -7.09
C LYS A 47 19.26 -11.66 -7.91
N TYR A 48 19.54 -10.52 -8.54
CA TYR A 48 20.76 -10.31 -9.31
C TYR A 48 22.00 -10.11 -8.42
N ASP A 49 21.81 -9.79 -7.14
CA ASP A 49 22.82 -9.69 -6.08
C ASP A 49 23.99 -8.69 -6.33
N LYS A 50 23.93 -7.93 -7.42
CA LYS A 50 24.80 -6.79 -7.72
C LYS A 50 23.99 -5.66 -8.41
N PRO A 51 24.50 -4.42 -8.47
CA PRO A 51 23.83 -3.35 -9.21
C PRO A 51 23.54 -3.76 -10.66
N MET A 52 22.28 -3.66 -11.08
CA MET A 52 21.81 -4.12 -12.39
C MET A 52 21.75 -2.97 -13.40
N THR A 53 22.40 -3.10 -14.54
CA THR A 53 22.32 -2.10 -15.61
C THR A 53 20.91 -1.99 -16.18
N LEU A 54 20.64 -0.89 -16.89
CA LEU A 54 19.37 -0.72 -17.59
C LEU A 54 19.16 -1.78 -18.69
N ALA A 55 20.23 -2.17 -19.40
CA ALA A 55 20.14 -3.16 -20.46
C ALA A 55 19.74 -4.54 -19.90
N GLU A 56 20.43 -4.98 -18.84
CA GLU A 56 20.12 -6.24 -18.15
C GLU A 56 18.69 -6.23 -17.59
N LEU A 57 18.25 -5.10 -17.01
CA LEU A 57 16.89 -4.98 -16.49
C LEU A 57 15.84 -5.11 -17.60
N VAL A 58 16.04 -4.43 -18.73
CA VAL A 58 15.11 -4.48 -19.87
C VAL A 58 15.04 -5.90 -20.46
N GLU A 59 16.17 -6.61 -20.50
CA GLU A 59 16.23 -8.00 -20.98
C GLU A 59 15.55 -8.97 -20.01
N ALA A 60 15.71 -8.79 -18.70
CA ALA A 60 15.10 -9.63 -17.68
C ALA A 60 13.58 -9.43 -17.54
N LEU A 61 13.06 -8.28 -17.96
CA LEU A 61 11.64 -7.96 -17.82
C LEU A 61 10.80 -8.64 -18.91
N PRO A 62 9.61 -9.17 -18.57
CA PRO A 62 8.66 -9.71 -19.54
C PRO A 62 7.94 -8.56 -20.28
N THR A 63 8.70 -7.71 -20.98
CA THR A 63 8.21 -6.50 -21.65
C THR A 63 8.28 -6.64 -23.16
N ASN A 64 7.28 -6.09 -23.84
CA ASN A 64 7.35 -5.92 -25.29
C ASN A 64 8.51 -4.96 -25.61
N LYS A 65 9.40 -5.34 -26.54
CA LYS A 65 10.56 -4.53 -26.97
C LYS A 65 10.17 -3.10 -27.34
N ALA A 66 8.97 -2.85 -27.87
CA ALA A 66 8.48 -1.51 -28.18
C ALA A 66 8.28 -0.59 -26.95
N LYS A 67 8.14 -1.18 -25.75
CA LYS A 67 7.94 -0.48 -24.48
C LYS A 67 9.20 -0.43 -23.60
N ALA A 68 10.30 -1.06 -24.03
CA ALA A 68 11.59 -1.01 -23.34
C ALA A 68 12.05 0.43 -23.04
N GLN A 69 11.82 1.35 -23.97
CA GLN A 69 12.11 2.78 -23.83
C GLN A 69 11.38 3.49 -22.65
N SER A 70 10.34 2.87 -22.08
CA SER A 70 9.61 3.40 -20.93
C SER A 70 10.19 2.95 -19.60
N VAL A 71 10.94 1.84 -19.55
CA VAL A 71 11.59 1.33 -18.33
C VAL A 71 12.52 2.37 -17.67
N PRO A 72 13.39 3.10 -18.39
CA PRO A 72 14.23 4.13 -17.78
C PRO A 72 13.43 5.26 -17.13
N ARG A 73 12.24 5.58 -17.67
CA ARG A 73 11.36 6.62 -17.12
C ARG A 73 10.71 6.14 -15.82
N LEU A 74 10.22 4.90 -15.81
CA LEU A 74 9.67 4.27 -14.62
C LEU A 74 10.73 4.18 -13.50
N MET A 75 11.93 3.69 -13.80
CA MET A 75 13.01 3.59 -12.82
C MET A 75 13.41 4.95 -12.25
N ARG A 76 13.41 6.01 -13.06
CA ARG A 76 13.68 7.37 -12.58
C ARG A 76 12.66 7.83 -11.55
N ILE A 77 11.38 7.57 -11.78
CA ILE A 77 10.31 7.87 -10.82
C ILE A 77 10.57 7.08 -9.53
N LEU A 78 10.82 5.78 -9.63
CA LEU A 78 11.00 4.92 -8.45
C LEU A 78 12.27 5.24 -7.64
N ILE A 79 13.32 5.75 -8.30
CA ILE A 79 14.51 6.29 -7.63
C ILE A 79 14.18 7.58 -6.88
N HIS A 80 13.44 8.48 -7.51
CA HIS A 80 12.99 9.72 -6.86
C HIS A 80 12.06 9.44 -5.66
N LEU A 81 11.33 8.33 -5.71
CA LEU A 81 10.52 7.83 -4.59
C LEU A 81 11.33 7.01 -3.57
N GLU A 82 12.65 6.94 -3.73
CA GLU A 82 13.59 6.27 -2.82
C GLU A 82 13.37 4.75 -2.66
N PHE A 83 12.69 4.11 -3.61
CA PHE A 83 12.58 2.64 -3.66
C PHE A 83 13.78 2.00 -4.34
N PHE A 84 14.51 2.75 -5.17
CA PHE A 84 15.74 2.31 -5.80
C PHE A 84 16.80 3.38 -5.70
N MET A 85 18.04 2.98 -5.86
CA MET A 85 19.18 3.88 -5.94
C MET A 85 20.09 3.47 -7.09
N LYS A 86 20.93 4.39 -7.53
CA LYS A 86 22.05 4.08 -8.42
C LYS A 86 23.26 3.68 -7.58
N ALA A 87 23.92 2.59 -7.96
CA ALA A 87 25.13 2.09 -7.32
C ALA A 87 26.20 1.79 -8.38
N LYS A 88 27.48 1.97 -8.04
CA LYS A 88 28.60 1.66 -8.94
C LYS A 88 28.72 0.14 -9.08
N ILE A 89 28.93 -0.33 -10.30
CA ILE A 89 29.07 -1.77 -10.59
C ILE A 89 30.45 -2.28 -10.17
N SER A 90 31.50 -1.47 -10.38
CA SER A 90 32.87 -1.79 -9.98
C SER A 90 33.62 -0.56 -9.45
N LYS A 91 34.72 -0.79 -8.72
CA LYS A 91 35.60 0.29 -8.24
C LYS A 91 36.47 0.79 -9.40
N GLY A 92 35.98 1.80 -10.12
CA GLY A 92 36.77 2.50 -11.15
C GLY A 92 36.00 2.83 -12.42
N GLU A 93 34.85 2.18 -12.65
CA GLU A 93 33.99 2.48 -13.79
C GLU A 93 33.02 3.62 -13.49
N GLU A 94 32.67 4.37 -14.55
CA GLU A 94 31.63 5.39 -14.53
C GLU A 94 30.22 4.77 -14.62
N GLU A 95 30.14 3.47 -14.94
CA GLU A 95 28.89 2.75 -15.12
C GLU A 95 28.18 2.50 -13.77
N THR A 96 26.89 2.85 -13.73
CA THR A 96 26.04 2.70 -12.55
C THR A 96 24.85 1.80 -12.87
N GLY A 97 24.57 0.87 -11.96
CA GLY A 97 23.40 -0.01 -11.99
C GLY A 97 22.34 0.43 -10.98
N TYR A 98 21.16 -0.14 -11.11
CA TYR A 98 20.06 -0.03 -10.16
C TYR A 98 20.24 -1.00 -9.00
N TRP A 99 19.92 -0.52 -7.79
CA TRP A 99 19.94 -1.32 -6.57
C TRP A 99 18.71 -1.00 -5.71
N ILE A 100 18.26 -1.99 -4.93
CA ILE A 100 17.12 -1.82 -4.01
C ILE A 100 17.53 -1.06 -2.75
N THR A 101 16.61 -0.27 -2.19
CA THR A 101 16.75 0.42 -0.90
C THR A 101 16.13 -0.42 0.22
N PRO A 102 16.34 -0.07 1.50
CA PRO A 102 15.63 -0.72 2.60
C PRO A 102 14.10 -0.66 2.46
N ALA A 103 13.56 0.41 1.87
CA ALA A 103 12.11 0.55 1.66
C ALA A 103 11.56 -0.47 0.64
N SER A 104 12.28 -0.74 -0.44
CA SER A 104 11.84 -1.75 -1.42
C SER A 104 12.03 -3.19 -0.95
N ARG A 105 12.85 -3.46 0.08
CA ARG A 105 12.91 -4.79 0.71
C ARG A 105 11.57 -5.23 1.30
N LEU A 106 10.83 -4.29 1.89
CA LEU A 106 9.47 -4.53 2.37
C LEU A 106 8.48 -4.85 1.25
N LEU A 107 8.89 -4.79 -0.01
CA LEU A 107 8.05 -5.08 -1.17
C LEU A 107 8.53 -6.29 -1.98
N LEU A 108 9.49 -7.06 -1.45
CA LEU A 108 9.92 -8.34 -2.03
C LEU A 108 8.92 -9.44 -1.71
N LYS A 109 8.80 -10.44 -2.59
CA LYS A 109 7.85 -11.55 -2.40
C LYS A 109 8.24 -12.50 -1.27
N ASP A 110 9.54 -12.71 -1.10
CA ASP A 110 10.10 -13.70 -0.18
C ASP A 110 10.48 -13.09 1.19
N GLU A 111 10.17 -11.80 1.40
CA GLU A 111 10.46 -11.09 2.65
C GLU A 111 9.40 -11.40 3.72
N PRO A 112 9.78 -11.84 4.94
CA PRO A 112 8.84 -12.17 6.01
C PRO A 112 7.92 -11.01 6.42
N LEU A 113 8.41 -9.77 6.32
CA LEU A 113 7.69 -8.54 6.63
C LEU A 113 7.20 -7.82 5.37
N SER A 114 7.08 -8.54 4.26
CA SER A 114 6.59 -7.98 3.00
C SER A 114 5.23 -7.31 3.21
N VAL A 115 5.04 -6.11 2.66
CA VAL A 115 3.75 -5.40 2.54
C VAL A 115 3.24 -5.40 1.10
N THR A 116 3.82 -6.24 0.24
CA THR A 116 3.48 -6.32 -1.19
C THR A 116 2.01 -6.61 -1.44
N LEU A 117 1.40 -7.60 -0.77
CA LEU A 117 -0.01 -7.86 -1.04
C LEU A 117 -0.91 -6.79 -0.43
N PHE A 118 -0.50 -6.12 0.65
CA PHE A 118 -1.21 -4.96 1.17
C PHE A 118 -1.23 -3.81 0.15
N LEU A 119 -0.08 -3.49 -0.45
CA LEU A 119 0.02 -2.52 -1.54
C LEU A 119 -0.89 -2.90 -2.72
N LEU A 120 -0.83 -4.17 -3.16
CA LEU A 120 -1.64 -4.65 -4.29
C LEU A 120 -3.14 -4.61 -3.99
N ALA A 121 -3.55 -4.95 -2.76
CA ALA A 121 -4.94 -4.88 -2.32
C ALA A 121 -5.43 -3.43 -2.29
N MET A 122 -4.71 -2.54 -1.62
CA MET A 122 -5.10 -1.13 -1.45
C MET A 122 -5.18 -0.38 -2.77
N LEU A 123 -4.38 -0.77 -3.76
CA LEU A 123 -4.39 -0.18 -5.09
C LEU A 123 -5.21 -1.00 -6.10
N ASP A 124 -5.95 -2.02 -5.65
CA ASP A 124 -6.86 -2.78 -6.50
C ASP A 124 -8.08 -1.94 -6.89
N PRO A 125 -8.56 -1.99 -8.16
CA PRO A 125 -9.75 -1.26 -8.60
C PRO A 125 -10.97 -1.45 -7.71
N VAL A 126 -11.15 -2.62 -7.08
CA VAL A 126 -12.27 -2.86 -6.16
C VAL A 126 -12.24 -1.87 -4.98
N LEU A 127 -11.05 -1.58 -4.46
CA LEU A 127 -10.85 -0.64 -3.35
C LEU A 127 -10.56 0.79 -3.80
N THR A 128 -10.06 1.03 -5.02
CA THR A 128 -9.79 2.40 -5.52
C THR A 128 -11.02 3.06 -6.16
N LYS A 129 -11.96 2.30 -6.74
CA LYS A 129 -13.17 2.87 -7.36
C LYS A 129 -14.05 3.68 -6.38
N PRO A 130 -14.31 3.23 -5.14
CA PRO A 130 -15.13 3.98 -4.17
C PRO A 130 -14.67 5.42 -3.91
N TRP A 131 -13.37 5.71 -4.02
CA TRP A 131 -12.83 7.05 -3.79
C TRP A 131 -13.34 8.08 -4.81
N HIS A 132 -13.73 7.65 -6.00
CA HIS A 132 -14.33 8.52 -7.02
C HIS A 132 -15.78 8.92 -6.69
N HIS A 133 -16.40 8.25 -5.72
CA HIS A 133 -17.80 8.49 -5.33
C HIS A 133 -17.94 9.15 -3.95
N LEU A 134 -16.84 9.67 -3.39
CA LEU A 134 -16.87 10.35 -2.09
C LEU A 134 -17.80 11.57 -2.08
N SER A 135 -17.80 12.39 -3.13
CA SER A 135 -18.70 13.55 -3.20
C SER A 135 -20.17 13.12 -3.20
N ALA A 136 -20.52 12.14 -4.04
CA ALA A 136 -21.88 11.58 -4.08
C ALA A 136 -22.26 10.88 -2.77
N TRP A 137 -21.30 10.33 -2.02
CA TRP A 137 -21.55 9.76 -0.71
C TRP A 137 -21.96 10.81 0.32
N PHE A 138 -21.34 12.00 0.31
CA PHE A 138 -21.74 13.10 1.20
C PHE A 138 -23.16 13.62 0.94
N GLU A 139 -23.71 13.38 -0.25
CA GLU A 139 -25.06 13.81 -0.65
C GLU A 139 -26.14 12.77 -0.34
N ASN A 140 -25.76 11.54 0.03
CA ASN A 140 -26.67 10.41 0.16
C ASN A 140 -26.70 9.83 1.58
N GLU A 141 -27.82 9.23 1.98
CA GLU A 141 -27.95 8.49 3.25
C GLU A 141 -27.28 7.08 3.21
N ASN A 142 -26.58 6.76 2.11
CA ASN A 142 -25.92 5.46 1.94
C ASN A 142 -24.80 5.26 2.96
N SER A 143 -24.68 4.03 3.48
CA SER A 143 -23.79 3.74 4.60
C SER A 143 -22.30 3.97 4.28
N THR A 144 -21.84 3.63 3.07
CA THR A 144 -20.43 3.84 2.65
C THR A 144 -20.30 4.12 1.14
N PRO A 145 -19.22 4.79 0.69
CA PRO A 145 -18.91 4.92 -0.74
C PRO A 145 -18.73 3.57 -1.45
N PHE A 146 -18.30 2.54 -0.71
CA PHE A 146 -18.16 1.18 -1.25
C PHE A 146 -19.53 0.60 -1.61
N ASP A 147 -20.52 0.79 -0.74
CA ASP A 147 -21.90 0.32 -0.97
C ASP A 147 -22.49 0.99 -2.21
N ILE A 148 -22.22 2.28 -2.43
CA ILE A 148 -22.67 3.01 -3.62
C ILE A 148 -22.13 2.38 -4.91
N VAL A 149 -20.85 2.05 -4.95
CA VAL A 149 -20.20 1.53 -6.16
C VAL A 149 -20.54 0.07 -6.42
N HIS A 150 -20.60 -0.75 -5.37
CA HIS A 150 -20.65 -2.20 -5.51
C HIS A 150 -22.02 -2.82 -5.15
N GLY A 151 -22.97 -2.01 -4.66
CA GLY A 151 -24.32 -2.43 -4.27
C GLY A 151 -24.36 -3.34 -3.04
N ARG A 152 -23.23 -3.53 -2.35
CA ARG A 152 -23.08 -4.40 -1.18
C ARG A 152 -21.89 -3.98 -0.32
N ARG A 153 -21.94 -4.37 0.95
CA ARG A 153 -20.87 -4.12 1.92
C ARG A 153 -19.57 -4.80 1.55
N LEU A 154 -18.46 -4.15 1.90
CA LEU A 154 -17.09 -4.62 1.65
C LEU A 154 -16.90 -6.09 2.00
N TRP A 155 -17.33 -6.53 3.18
CA TRP A 155 -17.15 -7.91 3.65
C TRP A 155 -17.96 -8.93 2.83
N ALA A 156 -19.18 -8.58 2.45
CA ALA A 156 -20.00 -9.44 1.59
C ALA A 156 -19.39 -9.55 0.18
N HIS A 157 -18.81 -8.46 -0.31
CA HIS A 157 -18.07 -8.45 -1.58
C HIS A 157 -16.79 -9.29 -1.50
N ALA A 158 -15.99 -9.11 -0.44
CA ALA A 158 -14.74 -9.83 -0.22
C ALA A 158 -14.95 -11.34 -0.13
N GLY A 159 -15.99 -11.80 0.56
CA GLY A 159 -16.32 -13.23 0.65
C GLY A 159 -16.71 -13.87 -0.69
N GLN A 160 -17.11 -13.08 -1.68
CA GLN A 160 -17.51 -13.55 -3.02
C GLN A 160 -16.42 -13.33 -4.08
N GLU A 161 -15.43 -12.47 -3.81
CA GLU A 161 -14.37 -12.11 -4.75
C GLU A 161 -13.04 -12.76 -4.32
N PRO A 162 -12.62 -13.88 -4.95
CA PRO A 162 -11.47 -14.67 -4.50
C PRO A 162 -10.17 -13.87 -4.39
N ARG A 163 -9.98 -12.85 -5.24
CA ARG A 163 -8.79 -11.98 -5.21
C ARG A 163 -8.72 -11.11 -3.97
N LEU A 164 -9.82 -10.42 -3.63
CA LEU A 164 -9.89 -9.59 -2.44
C LEU A 164 -9.83 -10.45 -1.17
N ASN A 165 -10.51 -11.60 -1.22
CA ASN A 165 -10.48 -12.60 -0.16
C ASN A 165 -9.05 -13.10 0.12
N PHE A 166 -8.30 -13.41 -0.95
CA PHE A 166 -6.91 -13.84 -0.86
C PHE A 166 -6.04 -12.80 -0.16
N TYR A 167 -6.19 -11.51 -0.49
CA TYR A 167 -5.43 -10.45 0.18
C TYR A 167 -5.78 -10.33 1.67
N ILE A 168 -7.07 -10.34 1.99
CA ILE A 168 -7.58 -10.16 3.34
C ILE A 168 -7.17 -11.31 4.27
N TYR A 169 -7.30 -12.57 3.80
CA TYR A 169 -6.91 -13.74 4.59
C TYR A 169 -5.39 -13.94 4.67
N LYS A 170 -4.66 -13.73 3.57
CA LYS A 170 -3.21 -14.00 3.55
C LYS A 170 -2.40 -13.00 4.36
N TYR A 171 -2.84 -11.75 4.47
CA TYR A 171 -2.17 -10.75 5.29
C TYR A 171 -2.65 -10.72 6.73
N ASP A 172 -3.61 -11.58 7.08
CA ASP A 172 -4.30 -11.54 8.35
C ASP A 172 -4.65 -10.08 8.70
N LEU A 173 -5.27 -9.36 7.74
CA LEU A 173 -5.70 -7.97 7.93
C LEU A 173 -6.68 -7.85 9.12
N PHE A 174 -7.24 -8.97 9.55
CA PHE A 174 -8.03 -9.16 10.77
C PHE A 174 -7.20 -9.14 12.05
N SER A 175 -5.92 -9.53 11.99
CA SER A 175 -4.94 -9.51 13.08
C SER A 175 -3.76 -8.57 12.75
N MET A 176 -4.06 -7.30 12.46
CA MET A 176 -3.22 -6.25 13.04
C MET A 176 -3.31 -6.31 14.57
N SER A 177 -2.83 -7.41 15.16
CA SER A 177 -2.59 -7.53 16.57
C SER A 177 -1.51 -6.49 16.90
N PRO A 178 -1.62 -5.81 18.04
CA PRO A 178 -0.58 -4.88 18.50
C PRO A 178 0.83 -5.47 18.48
N LEU A 179 0.98 -6.80 18.51
CA LEU A 179 2.25 -7.51 18.53
C LEU A 179 3.05 -7.39 17.22
N SER A 180 2.38 -7.25 16.07
CA SER A 180 3.04 -7.04 14.77
C SER A 180 3.69 -5.65 14.70
N LEU A 181 3.07 -4.65 15.34
CA LEU A 181 3.59 -3.28 15.50
C LEU A 181 4.67 -3.20 16.59
N ILE A 182 4.55 -3.97 17.67
CA ILE A 182 5.56 -4.06 18.74
C ILE A 182 6.87 -4.69 18.24
N ARG A 183 6.82 -5.63 17.28
CA ARG A 183 8.03 -6.22 16.67
C ARG A 183 8.80 -5.25 15.76
N LEU A 184 8.13 -4.26 15.18
CA LEU A 184 8.75 -3.18 14.40
C LEU A 184 9.30 -2.04 15.26
N ALA A 185 9.02 -2.05 16.57
CA ALA A 185 9.47 -1.04 17.50
C ALA A 185 10.41 -1.66 18.55
N PRO A 186 11.73 -1.59 18.33
CA PRO A 186 12.52 -1.11 19.46
C PRO A 186 13.59 -0.08 19.08
N LYS A 187 13.58 0.98 19.89
CA LYS A 187 14.62 2.00 20.16
C LYS A 187 14.59 3.29 19.32
N SER A 188 13.70 4.17 19.80
CA SER A 188 14.01 5.55 20.23
C SER A 188 14.35 6.65 19.22
N GLN A 189 13.99 6.57 17.92
CA GLN A 189 14.23 7.71 17.00
C GLN A 189 13.13 8.05 15.94
N LEU A 190 11.89 7.56 16.06
CA LEU A 190 10.84 7.81 15.02
C LEU A 190 9.85 8.96 15.31
N PHE A 191 10.24 10.03 16.02
CA PHE A 191 9.43 11.26 16.08
C PHE A 191 9.93 12.30 15.07
N THR A 192 9.68 12.06 13.78
CA THR A 192 9.79 13.08 12.72
C THR A 192 8.39 13.45 12.21
N PRO A 193 8.16 14.68 11.72
CA PRO A 193 6.83 15.18 11.37
C PRO A 193 6.13 14.43 10.21
N ILE A 194 6.87 13.66 9.41
CA ILE A 194 6.32 12.78 8.37
C ILE A 194 5.51 11.63 8.99
N ASN A 195 5.97 11.12 10.14
CA ASN A 195 5.28 10.04 10.83
C ASN A 195 3.95 10.50 11.42
N HIS A 196 3.80 11.75 11.86
CA HIS A 196 2.50 12.25 12.35
C HIS A 196 1.44 12.32 11.26
N LYS A 197 1.80 12.64 10.01
CA LYS A 197 0.85 12.64 8.89
C LYS A 197 0.48 11.22 8.45
N ILE A 198 1.45 10.30 8.48
CA ILE A 198 1.19 8.88 8.22
C ILE A 198 0.38 8.27 9.36
N LEU A 199 0.65 8.60 10.63
CA LEU A 199 -0.13 8.18 11.80
C LEU A 199 -1.52 8.83 11.82
N ALA A 200 -1.69 10.05 11.30
CA ALA A 200 -2.98 10.72 11.18
C ALA A 200 -3.81 10.18 10.01
N LEU A 201 -3.17 9.81 8.90
CA LEU A 201 -3.79 9.04 7.83
C LEU A 201 -4.11 7.63 8.32
N TYR A 202 -3.23 6.97 9.08
CA TYR A 202 -3.49 5.70 9.76
C TYR A 202 -4.55 5.84 10.84
N SER A 203 -4.65 6.96 11.56
CA SER A 203 -5.66 7.18 12.59
C SER A 203 -6.99 7.56 11.96
N SER A 204 -6.99 8.17 10.78
CA SER A 204 -8.18 8.40 9.95
C SER A 204 -8.62 7.12 9.25
N PHE A 205 -7.68 6.27 8.83
CA PHE A 205 -7.95 4.93 8.30
C PHE A 205 -8.42 3.98 9.41
N ILE A 206 -7.83 4.08 10.60
CA ILE A 206 -8.32 3.44 11.82
C ILE A 206 -9.64 4.06 12.21
N SER A 207 -9.88 5.37 12.12
CA SER A 207 -11.16 5.98 12.51
C SER A 207 -12.29 5.58 11.56
N ILE A 208 -12.01 5.46 10.26
CA ILE A 208 -12.93 4.88 9.28
C ILE A 208 -13.09 3.37 9.56
N SER A 209 -12.01 2.64 9.85
CA SER A 209 -12.04 1.22 10.26
C SER A 209 -12.72 1.00 11.63
N LEU A 210 -12.68 1.98 12.53
CA LEU A 210 -13.24 1.98 13.89
C LEU A 210 -14.70 2.41 13.81
N GLN A 211 -15.08 3.31 12.91
CA GLN A 211 -16.47 3.58 12.55
C GLN A 211 -17.10 2.35 11.90
N ILE A 212 -16.36 1.66 11.02
CA ILE A 212 -16.75 0.35 10.50
C ILE A 212 -16.86 -0.67 11.64
N SER A 213 -15.92 -0.70 12.60
CA SER A 213 -15.91 -1.64 13.75
C SER A 213 -16.96 -1.32 14.83
N LEU A 214 -17.31 -0.06 15.05
CA LEU A 214 -18.35 0.40 15.98
C LEU A 214 -19.74 0.21 15.38
N SER A 215 -19.88 0.36 14.06
CA SER A 215 -21.07 -0.08 13.31
C SER A 215 -21.25 -1.61 13.36
N ILE A 216 -20.14 -2.37 13.37
CA ILE A 216 -20.11 -3.83 13.59
C ILE A 216 -20.50 -4.22 15.04
N TYR A 217 -20.14 -3.42 16.06
CA TYR A 217 -20.50 -3.74 17.46
C TYR A 217 -21.95 -3.36 17.81
N SER A 218 -22.49 -2.27 17.24
CA SER A 218 -23.89 -1.86 17.43
C SER A 218 -24.88 -2.90 16.87
N THR A 219 -24.52 -3.61 15.80
CA THR A 219 -25.35 -4.66 15.19
C THR A 219 -25.32 -6.00 15.93
N LYS A 220 -24.33 -6.25 16.81
CA LYS A 220 -24.26 -7.48 17.64
C LYS A 220 -25.21 -7.48 18.84
N GLY A 221 -25.82 -6.35 19.21
CA GLY A 221 -26.81 -6.27 20.30
C GLY A 221 -28.21 -6.81 19.97
N ARG A 222 -28.46 -7.28 18.74
CA ARG A 222 -29.80 -7.70 18.28
C ARG A 222 -29.87 -9.05 17.56
N PHE A 223 -29.00 -10.00 17.86
CA PHE A 223 -29.20 -11.39 17.44
C PHE A 223 -29.35 -12.31 18.66
N LYS A 224 -30.61 -12.68 18.93
CA LYS A 224 -30.96 -13.86 19.72
C LYS A 224 -30.46 -15.11 18.99
N THR A 225 -29.87 -16.04 19.73
CA THR A 225 -29.69 -17.46 19.34
C THR A 225 -31.03 -18.03 18.84
N PRO A 226 -31.07 -18.94 17.82
CA PRO A 226 -30.54 -20.31 17.85
C PRO A 226 -29.89 -20.70 16.47
N ALA A 227 -29.39 -21.89 16.13
CA ALA A 227 -29.51 -23.27 16.59
C ALA A 227 -28.24 -24.07 16.21
N LYS A 228 -28.05 -25.21 16.87
CA LYS A 228 -26.98 -26.20 16.71
C LYS A 228 -26.95 -26.83 15.31
N PHE A 229 -25.76 -27.09 14.76
CA PHE A 229 -25.48 -28.26 13.93
C PHE A 229 -24.05 -28.79 14.23
N PRO A 230 -23.81 -30.11 14.13
CA PRO A 230 -22.73 -30.80 14.82
C PRO A 230 -21.52 -31.03 13.91
N PHE A 231 -20.32 -30.87 14.47
CA PHE A 231 -19.13 -31.53 13.98
C PHE A 231 -18.42 -32.14 15.19
N PHE A 232 -18.49 -33.47 15.28
CA PHE A 232 -17.67 -34.26 16.19
C PHE A 232 -16.22 -34.23 15.70
N LEU A 233 -15.30 -33.79 16.56
CA LEU A 233 -13.90 -34.22 16.55
C LEU A 233 -13.55 -34.67 17.98
N PRO A 234 -12.71 -35.70 18.14
CA PRO A 234 -12.50 -36.37 19.42
C PRO A 234 -11.73 -35.46 20.38
N VAL A 235 -12.18 -35.46 21.64
CA VAL A 235 -11.53 -34.77 22.76
C VAL A 235 -10.18 -35.44 23.03
N PHE A 236 -9.12 -34.65 22.94
CA PHE A 236 -7.78 -35.02 23.39
C PHE A 236 -7.81 -35.05 24.94
N ASP A 237 -7.62 -36.21 25.54
CA ASP A 237 -7.50 -36.38 26.99
C ASP A 237 -6.01 -36.22 27.41
N PRO A 238 -5.65 -35.16 28.15
CA PRO A 238 -4.26 -34.88 28.50
C PRO A 238 -3.68 -35.80 29.59
N ASN A 239 -4.39 -36.83 30.07
CA ASN A 239 -3.89 -37.71 31.14
C ASN A 239 -3.44 -39.12 30.72
N LYS A 240 -3.38 -39.45 29.43
CA LYS A 240 -2.73 -40.69 28.98
C LYS A 240 -1.26 -40.46 28.64
N LYS A 241 -0.37 -40.93 29.52
CA LYS A 241 1.06 -41.16 29.23
C LYS A 241 1.23 -42.49 28.44
N PRO A 242 2.34 -42.63 27.70
CA PRO A 242 2.38 -43.05 26.30
C PRO A 242 1.91 -44.48 26.02
#